data_AF-A0A077X0N6-F1
#
_entry.id   AF-A0A077X0N6-F1
#
_cell.length_a   1.000
_cell.length_b   1.000
_cell.length_c   1.000
_cell.angle_alpha   90.00
_cell.angle_beta   90.00
_cell.angle_gamma   90.00
#
_symmetry.space_group_name_H-M   'P 1'
#
loop_
_entity.id
_entity.type
_entity.pdbx_description
1 polymer ?
#
loop_
_entity_poly.entity_id
_entity_poly.type
_entity_poly.pdbx_seq_one_letter_code
_entity_poly.pdbx_strand_id
1 'polypeptide(L)'
;MIHDAVEYHAPYQINICIENDKDNERKEFFEKGLGALLADRYFLLLYVPDNGAKMQVIRPASDTYHRKRIIKRINEAKCIPSFYYALSHLWGISKSNRHWWNEIGEYVDDEQGQPMEPVSMRPEKRDTLLSMLEDHPDSYWWIDVLCARTDTPLGIMGDIYACCLECVAMIDCDPSVIP
;
A
#
# COMPACT_ATOMS: atom_id res chain seq x y z
N MET A 1 -12.46 12.81 -45.59
CA MET A 1 -11.41 12.66 -44.56
C MET A 1 -11.85 13.49 -43.37
N ILE A 2 -12.51 12.83 -42.40
CA ILE A 2 -12.89 13.43 -41.14
C ILE A 2 -11.73 13.08 -40.21
N HIS A 3 -11.00 14.09 -39.74
CA HIS A 3 -10.01 13.90 -38.70
C HIS A 3 -10.78 13.70 -37.40
N ASP A 4 -10.90 12.44 -36.97
CA ASP A 4 -11.32 12.11 -35.63
C ASP A 4 -10.31 12.73 -34.67
N ALA A 5 -10.76 13.76 -33.95
CA ALA A 5 -10.06 14.28 -32.80
C ALA A 5 -10.09 13.18 -31.74
N VAL A 6 -8.99 12.43 -31.64
CA VAL A 6 -8.74 11.58 -30.50
C VAL A 6 -8.66 12.51 -29.29
N GLU A 7 -9.71 12.56 -28.49
CA GLU A 7 -9.68 13.17 -27.16
C GLU A 7 -8.56 12.52 -26.37
N TYR A 8 -7.42 13.20 -26.33
CA TYR A 8 -6.36 12.93 -25.38
C TYR A 8 -6.91 13.27 -23.99
N HIS A 9 -7.59 12.31 -23.36
CA HIS A 9 -7.86 12.39 -21.94
C HIS A 9 -6.51 12.51 -21.23
N ALA A 10 -6.27 13.68 -20.64
CA ALA A 10 -5.11 13.93 -19.81
C ALA A 10 -4.94 12.76 -18.82
N PRO A 11 -3.71 12.29 -18.56
CA PRO A 11 -3.48 11.22 -17.61
C PRO A 11 -4.12 11.63 -16.27
N TYR A 12 -5.08 10.82 -15.82
CA TYR A 12 -5.81 10.89 -14.55
C TYR A 12 -5.04 11.71 -13.51
N GLN A 13 -5.41 12.98 -13.37
CA GLN A 13 -4.73 13.91 -12.46
C GLN A 13 -5.31 13.72 -11.06
N ILE A 14 -4.45 13.72 -10.06
CA ILE A 14 -4.89 13.84 -8.67
C ILE A 14 -5.44 15.26 -8.49
N ASN A 15 -6.70 15.36 -8.09
CA ASN A 15 -7.39 16.61 -7.83
C ASN A 15 -8.18 16.44 -6.52
N ILE A 16 -7.53 16.81 -5.42
CA ILE A 16 -8.03 16.57 -4.08
C ILE A 16 -8.94 17.71 -3.66
N CYS A 17 -10.10 17.37 -3.09
CA CYS A 17 -11.06 18.31 -2.51
C CYS A 17 -11.39 17.90 -1.07
N ILE A 18 -10.87 18.63 -0.08
CA ILE A 18 -11.05 18.32 1.35
C ILE A 18 -12.04 19.32 1.96
N GLU A 19 -13.10 18.81 2.60
CA GLU A 19 -14.23 19.62 3.09
C GLU A 19 -13.86 20.65 4.19
N ASN A 20 -12.63 20.62 4.73
CA ASN A 20 -12.20 21.46 5.86
C ASN A 20 -10.77 22.03 5.73
N ASP A 21 -10.19 22.09 4.53
CA ASP A 21 -8.82 22.57 4.31
C ASP A 21 -8.79 24.03 3.86
N LYS A 22 -9.00 24.96 4.81
CA LYS A 22 -9.14 26.40 4.51
C LYS A 22 -7.91 27.03 3.85
N ASP A 23 -6.73 26.51 4.16
CA ASP A 23 -5.45 27.05 3.70
C ASP A 23 -4.85 26.23 2.53
N ASN A 24 -5.55 25.20 2.06
CA ASN A 24 -5.09 24.24 1.03
C ASN A 24 -3.79 23.49 1.34
N GLU A 25 -3.22 23.62 2.55
CA GLU A 25 -1.94 23.01 2.91
C GLU A 25 -2.02 21.48 2.86
N ARG A 26 -3.12 20.89 3.34
CA ARG A 26 -3.29 19.43 3.32
C ARG A 26 -3.48 18.92 1.92
N LYS A 27 -4.28 19.62 1.12
CA LYS A 27 -4.46 19.31 -0.30
C LYS A 27 -3.10 19.28 -1.01
N GLU A 28 -2.32 20.35 -0.94
CA GLU A 28 -1.02 20.43 -1.61
C GLU A 28 -0.05 19.34 -1.14
N PHE A 29 -0.03 19.08 0.18
CA PHE A 29 0.75 18.01 0.76
C PHE A 29 0.42 16.64 0.14
N PHE A 30 -0.86 16.27 0.12
CA PHE A 30 -1.28 14.97 -0.41
C PHE A 30 -1.16 14.89 -1.95
N GLU A 31 -1.48 15.95 -2.69
CA GLU A 31 -1.33 15.96 -4.16
C GLU A 31 0.14 15.71 -4.55
N LYS A 32 1.07 16.39 -3.86
CA LYS A 32 2.50 16.21 -4.09
C LYS A 32 2.99 14.83 -3.65
N GLY A 33 2.67 14.42 -2.43
CA GLY A 33 3.14 13.16 -1.85
C GLY A 33 2.60 11.95 -2.60
N LEU A 34 1.29 11.86 -2.78
CA LEU A 34 0.67 10.76 -3.52
C LEU A 34 1.04 10.79 -5.00
N GLY A 35 1.14 11.98 -5.61
CA GLY A 35 1.62 12.11 -6.99
C GLY A 35 3.02 11.55 -7.18
N ALA A 36 3.94 11.85 -6.26
CA ALA A 36 5.30 11.30 -6.26
C ALA A 36 5.29 9.78 -6.05
N LEU A 37 4.56 9.28 -5.05
CA LEU A 37 4.48 7.84 -4.76
C LEU A 37 3.90 7.04 -5.93
N LEU A 38 2.83 7.50 -6.57
CA LEU A 38 2.22 6.80 -7.72
C LEU A 38 3.08 6.81 -8.98
N ALA A 39 4.08 7.69 -9.05
CA ALA A 39 5.07 7.74 -10.12
C ALA A 39 6.36 6.96 -9.78
N ASP A 40 6.58 6.61 -8.50
CA ASP A 40 7.80 5.97 -8.03
C ASP A 40 7.80 4.46 -8.30
N ARG A 41 8.89 3.94 -8.90
CA ARG A 41 9.06 2.52 -9.22
C ARG A 41 9.25 1.61 -8.00
N TYR A 42 9.66 2.17 -6.88
CA TYR A 42 9.90 1.48 -5.61
C TYR A 42 8.67 1.47 -4.71
N PHE A 43 7.64 2.27 -5.03
CA PHE A 43 6.38 2.22 -4.32
C PHE A 43 5.58 1.00 -4.79
N LEU A 44 5.47 0.02 -3.91
CA LEU A 44 4.72 -1.21 -4.09
C LEU A 44 3.57 -1.25 -3.09
N LEU A 45 2.49 -1.93 -3.46
CA LEU A 45 1.34 -2.12 -2.60
C LEU A 45 0.83 -3.54 -2.73
N LEU A 46 0.40 -4.15 -1.64
CA LEU A 46 -0.46 -5.32 -1.66
C LEU A 46 -1.89 -4.88 -1.96
N TYR A 47 -2.48 -5.41 -3.03
CA TYR A 47 -3.90 -5.31 -3.31
C TYR A 47 -4.64 -6.50 -2.72
N VAL A 48 -5.70 -6.21 -1.95
CA VAL A 48 -6.61 -7.21 -1.39
C VAL A 48 -7.92 -7.18 -2.18
N PRO A 49 -8.24 -8.23 -2.96
CA PRO A 49 -9.46 -8.26 -3.76
C PRO A 49 -10.70 -8.58 -2.89
N ASP A 50 -11.87 -8.11 -3.33
CA ASP A 50 -13.17 -8.38 -2.68
C ASP A 50 -13.81 -9.72 -3.05
N ASN A 51 -13.34 -10.34 -4.14
CA ASN A 51 -13.90 -11.57 -4.67
C ASN A 51 -13.25 -12.84 -4.08
N GLY A 52 -12.42 -12.69 -3.05
CA GLY A 52 -11.68 -13.81 -2.44
C GLY A 52 -10.57 -14.38 -3.31
N ALA A 53 -10.21 -13.73 -4.41
CA ALA A 53 -9.02 -14.08 -5.16
C ALA A 53 -7.76 -13.84 -4.30
N LYS A 54 -6.65 -14.42 -4.76
CA LYS A 54 -5.36 -14.26 -4.12
C LYS A 54 -4.92 -12.79 -4.12
N MET A 55 -4.30 -12.34 -3.04
CA MET A 55 -3.77 -10.98 -2.94
C MET A 55 -2.57 -10.82 -3.87
N GLN A 56 -2.32 -9.60 -4.36
CA GLN A 56 -1.24 -9.36 -5.31
C GLN A 56 -0.44 -8.11 -4.97
N VAL A 57 0.88 -8.21 -4.99
CA VAL A 57 1.76 -7.04 -4.96
C VAL A 57 1.70 -6.34 -6.31
N ILE A 58 1.36 -5.06 -6.32
CA ILE A 58 1.25 -4.24 -7.52
C ILE A 58 2.22 -3.07 -7.44
N ARG A 59 2.62 -2.58 -8.62
CA ARG A 59 3.45 -1.37 -8.78
C ARG A 59 2.62 -0.29 -9.47
N PRO A 60 2.09 0.72 -8.76
CA PRO A 60 1.23 1.73 -9.36
C PRO A 60 1.89 2.48 -10.53
N ALA A 61 3.21 2.69 -10.49
CA ALA A 61 3.94 3.37 -11.56
C ALA A 61 3.79 2.68 -12.93
N SER A 62 3.68 1.35 -12.97
CA SER A 62 3.54 0.55 -14.19
C SER A 62 2.16 -0.11 -14.35
N ASP A 63 1.38 -0.23 -13.29
CA ASP A 63 0.05 -0.83 -13.32
C ASP A 63 -1.04 0.23 -13.56
N THR A 64 -1.41 0.41 -14.84
CA THR A 64 -2.39 1.43 -15.21
C THR A 64 -3.80 1.14 -14.71
N TYR A 65 -4.15 -0.12 -14.45
CA TYR A 65 -5.48 -0.49 -13.95
C TYR A 65 -5.62 -0.05 -12.49
N HIS A 66 -4.70 -0.50 -11.64
CA HIS A 66 -4.71 -0.13 -10.22
C HIS A 66 -4.46 1.36 -10.03
N ARG A 67 -3.55 1.99 -10.78
CA ARG A 67 -3.31 3.43 -10.69
C ARG A 67 -4.56 4.27 -10.96
N LYS A 68 -5.36 3.93 -11.98
CA LYS A 68 -6.61 4.65 -12.27
C LYS A 68 -7.63 4.52 -11.14
N ARG A 69 -7.77 3.32 -10.58
CA ARG A 69 -8.67 3.06 -9.44
C ARG A 69 -8.25 3.86 -8.21
N ILE A 70 -6.95 3.86 -7.92
CA ILE A 70 -6.35 4.61 -6.82
C ILE A 70 -6.64 6.11 -6.96
N ILE A 71 -6.35 6.70 -8.12
CA ILE A 71 -6.56 8.14 -8.36
C ILE A 71 -8.05 8.49 -8.22
N LYS A 72 -8.93 7.64 -8.72
CA LYS A 72 -10.38 7.81 -8.52
C LYS A 72 -10.74 7.88 -7.03
N ARG A 73 -10.24 6.96 -6.21
CA ARG A 73 -10.50 6.95 -4.76
C ARG A 73 -9.95 8.18 -4.05
N ILE A 74 -8.74 8.62 -4.40
CA ILE A 74 -8.13 9.85 -3.86
C ILE A 74 -9.02 11.07 -4.16
N ASN A 75 -9.50 11.18 -5.39
CA ASN A 75 -10.31 12.32 -5.82
C ASN A 75 -11.74 12.31 -5.21
N GLU A 76 -12.26 11.12 -4.89
CA GLU A 76 -13.59 10.94 -4.28
C GLU A 76 -13.56 11.02 -2.74
N ALA A 77 -12.38 11.01 -2.13
CA ALA A 77 -12.20 11.06 -0.68
C ALA A 77 -12.51 12.44 -0.09
N LYS A 78 -13.33 12.48 0.96
CA LYS A 78 -13.82 13.73 1.58
C LYS A 78 -12.96 14.26 2.73
N CYS A 79 -12.39 13.34 3.52
CA CYS A 79 -11.72 13.67 4.78
C CYS A 79 -10.20 13.47 4.69
N ILE A 80 -9.77 12.24 4.45
CA ILE A 80 -8.36 11.88 4.27
C ILE A 80 -8.21 11.46 2.82
N PRO A 81 -7.51 12.25 1.99
CA PRO A 81 -7.40 11.98 0.57
C PRO A 81 -6.33 10.93 0.27
N SER A 82 -6.42 9.78 0.94
CA SER A 82 -5.55 8.61 0.76
C SER A 82 -6.38 7.38 0.39
N PHE A 83 -5.69 6.29 0.08
CA PHE A 83 -6.28 5.09 -0.49
C PHE A 83 -5.66 3.77 0.01
N TYR A 84 -4.59 3.85 0.81
CA TYR A 84 -3.85 2.69 1.29
C TYR A 84 -3.54 2.79 2.78
N TYR A 85 -3.47 1.64 3.42
CA TYR A 85 -2.97 1.50 4.80
C TYR A 85 -1.47 1.26 4.77
N ALA A 86 -0.73 1.71 5.78
CA ALA A 86 0.66 1.34 5.96
C ALA A 86 0.79 0.45 7.20
N LEU A 87 1.38 -0.74 7.05
CA LEU A 87 1.66 -1.64 8.15
C LEU A 87 3.15 -1.84 8.29
N SER A 88 3.65 -1.58 9.50
CA SER A 88 5.01 -1.97 9.88
C SER A 88 4.98 -3.09 10.89
N HIS A 89 5.81 -4.08 10.63
CA HIS A 89 6.09 -5.14 11.56
C HIS A 89 7.36 -4.75 12.36
N LEU A 90 7.18 -4.50 13.66
CA LEU A 90 8.25 -4.06 14.54
C LEU A 90 8.69 -5.23 15.41
N TRP A 91 9.91 -5.74 15.17
CA TRP A 91 10.51 -6.80 15.99
C TRP A 91 12.04 -6.83 15.95
N GLY A 92 12.65 -7.62 16.84
CA GLY A 92 14.07 -7.94 16.80
C GLY A 92 14.34 -9.15 15.91
N ILE A 93 15.00 -8.94 14.75
CA ILE A 93 15.53 -10.05 13.94
C ILE A 93 16.74 -10.64 14.66
N SER A 94 16.55 -11.69 15.46
CA SER A 94 17.70 -12.51 15.85
C SER A 94 18.18 -13.25 14.58
N LYS A 95 19.46 -13.10 14.21
CA LYS A 95 20.03 -13.81 13.04
C LYS A 95 19.86 -15.34 13.14
N SER A 96 19.69 -15.86 14.35
CA SER A 96 19.48 -17.26 14.69
C SER A 96 18.05 -17.77 14.47
N ASN A 97 17.04 -16.89 14.36
CA ASN A 97 15.65 -17.31 14.22
C ASN A 97 14.87 -16.37 13.28
N ARG A 98 15.02 -16.60 11.96
CA ARG A 98 14.40 -15.76 10.93
C ARG A 98 12.92 -16.03 10.72
N HIS A 99 12.32 -17.04 11.37
CA HIS A 99 10.90 -17.37 11.27
C HIS A 99 10.35 -17.26 9.84
N TRP A 100 10.93 -18.01 8.90
CA TRP A 100 10.50 -17.96 7.51
C TRP A 100 9.04 -18.41 7.38
N TRP A 101 8.25 -17.63 6.66
CA TRP A 101 6.92 -17.99 6.23
C TRP A 101 7.03 -18.49 4.79
N ASN A 102 7.14 -19.80 4.63
CA ASN A 102 7.34 -20.42 3.31
C ASN A 102 6.02 -20.50 2.53
N GLU A 103 4.91 -20.54 3.27
CA GLU A 103 3.55 -20.69 2.74
C GLU A 103 2.95 -19.35 2.29
N ILE A 104 3.65 -18.21 2.41
CA ILE A 104 3.14 -16.90 2.00
C ILE A 104 2.72 -16.88 0.51
N GLY A 105 3.43 -17.64 -0.32
CA GLY A 105 3.11 -17.84 -1.71
C GLY A 105 1.79 -18.58 -1.96
N GLU A 106 1.08 -19.08 -0.94
CA GLU A 106 -0.30 -19.58 -1.07
C GLU A 106 -1.32 -18.44 -1.00
N TYR A 107 -0.97 -17.30 -0.39
CA TYR A 107 -1.87 -16.17 -0.11
C TYR A 107 -1.58 -14.93 -0.97
N VAL A 108 -0.32 -14.74 -1.37
CA VAL A 108 0.14 -13.54 -2.08
C VAL A 108 0.88 -13.91 -3.36
N ASP A 109 0.55 -13.25 -4.46
CA ASP A 109 1.37 -13.20 -5.67
C ASP A 109 2.23 -11.92 -5.68
N ASP A 110 3.42 -12.01 -6.27
CA ASP A 110 4.31 -10.89 -6.51
C ASP A 110 3.85 -10.01 -7.68
N GLU A 111 4.62 -8.98 -8.03
CA GLU A 111 4.25 -8.07 -9.12
C GLU A 111 4.39 -8.67 -10.53
N GLN A 112 4.98 -9.87 -10.65
CA GLN A 112 4.99 -10.67 -11.87
C GLN A 112 3.83 -11.69 -11.90
N GLY A 113 2.99 -11.72 -10.87
CA GLY A 113 1.91 -12.70 -10.73
C GLY A 113 2.41 -14.11 -10.42
N GLN A 114 3.62 -14.24 -9.85
CA GLN A 114 4.14 -15.50 -9.34
C GLN A 114 3.90 -15.61 -7.84
N PRO A 115 3.79 -16.82 -7.27
CA PRO A 115 3.73 -16.99 -5.83
C PRO A 115 4.85 -16.24 -5.12
N MET A 116 4.51 -15.46 -4.09
CA MET A 116 5.47 -14.67 -3.32
C MET A 116 6.55 -15.56 -2.71
N GLU A 117 7.81 -15.14 -2.83
CA GLU A 117 8.94 -15.79 -2.17
C GLU A 117 8.82 -15.73 -0.63
N PRO A 118 9.41 -16.70 0.10
CA PRO A 118 9.33 -16.73 1.55
C PRO A 118 9.81 -15.43 2.22
N VAL A 119 9.01 -14.94 3.18
CA VAL A 119 9.33 -13.74 3.96
C VAL A 119 9.59 -14.06 5.43
N SER A 120 10.30 -13.19 6.12
CA SER A 120 10.56 -13.35 7.56
C SER A 120 9.37 -12.80 8.33
N MET A 121 8.55 -13.68 8.93
CA MET A 121 7.41 -13.30 9.77
C MET A 121 7.08 -14.41 10.79
N ARG A 122 6.88 -14.02 12.06
CA ARG A 122 6.62 -14.95 13.17
C ARG A 122 5.27 -15.60 12.99
N PRO A 123 5.14 -16.91 13.27
CA PRO A 123 3.86 -17.60 13.21
C PRO A 123 2.72 -16.86 13.92
N GLU A 124 2.99 -16.30 15.08
CA GLU A 124 2.00 -15.61 15.92
C GLU A 124 1.39 -14.35 15.27
N LYS A 125 2.07 -13.75 14.27
CA LYS A 125 1.59 -12.57 13.54
C LYS A 125 0.85 -12.90 12.25
N ARG A 126 1.07 -14.09 11.68
CA ARG A 126 0.61 -14.43 10.32
C ARG A 126 -0.91 -14.43 10.24
N ASP A 127 -1.55 -15.15 11.15
CA ASP A 127 -3.02 -15.25 11.17
C ASP A 127 -3.69 -13.91 11.47
N THR A 128 -3.07 -13.11 12.34
CA THR A 128 -3.56 -11.74 12.63
C THR A 128 -3.45 -10.84 11.41
N LEU A 129 -2.32 -10.90 10.68
CA LEU A 129 -2.16 -10.15 9.44
C LEU A 129 -3.20 -10.58 8.41
N LEU A 130 -3.35 -11.90 8.16
CA LEU A 130 -4.30 -12.43 7.19
C LEU A 130 -5.75 -12.03 7.54
N SER A 131 -6.19 -12.24 8.78
CA SER A 131 -7.53 -11.85 9.24
C SER A 131 -7.78 -10.36 9.05
N MET A 132 -6.80 -9.50 9.36
CA MET A 132 -6.96 -8.06 9.19
C MET A 132 -7.08 -7.66 7.72
N LEU A 133 -6.33 -8.31 6.81
CA LEU A 133 -6.44 -8.07 5.38
C LEU A 133 -7.79 -8.56 4.84
N GLU A 134 -8.25 -9.73 5.25
CA GLU A 134 -9.55 -10.30 4.88
C GLU A 134 -10.73 -9.43 5.36
N ASP A 135 -10.62 -8.79 6.52
CA ASP A 135 -11.61 -7.85 7.05
C ASP A 135 -11.66 -6.52 6.26
N HIS A 136 -10.67 -6.26 5.40
CA HIS A 136 -10.59 -5.07 4.55
C HIS A 136 -10.53 -5.46 3.06
N PRO A 137 -11.60 -6.03 2.49
CA PRO A 137 -11.64 -6.34 1.06
C PRO A 137 -11.60 -5.06 0.20
N ASP A 138 -11.21 -5.23 -1.06
CA ASP A 138 -11.05 -4.13 -2.03
C ASP A 138 -10.11 -3.01 -1.55
N SER A 139 -9.00 -3.35 -0.91
CA SER A 139 -8.10 -2.37 -0.27
C SER A 139 -6.66 -2.46 -0.78
N TYR A 140 -5.86 -1.45 -0.43
CA TYR A 140 -4.43 -1.38 -0.75
C TYR A 140 -3.63 -1.23 0.54
N TRP A 141 -2.50 -1.91 0.62
CA TRP A 141 -1.64 -1.90 1.79
C TRP A 141 -0.18 -1.76 1.39
N TRP A 142 0.54 -0.84 2.01
CA TRP A 142 1.99 -0.91 2.05
C TRP A 142 2.38 -1.70 3.30
N ILE A 143 3.02 -2.87 3.14
CA ILE A 143 3.44 -3.72 4.26
C ILE A 143 4.95 -3.87 4.17
N ASP A 144 5.69 -3.51 5.21
CA ASP A 144 7.16 -3.50 5.14
C ASP A 144 7.76 -4.86 4.70
N VAL A 145 7.31 -5.99 5.25
CA VAL A 145 7.82 -7.32 4.88
C VAL A 145 7.46 -7.79 3.46
N LEU A 146 6.48 -7.17 2.80
CA LEU A 146 6.04 -7.53 1.44
C LEU A 146 6.44 -6.50 0.38
N CYS A 147 6.47 -5.22 0.75
CA CYS A 147 6.64 -4.09 -0.15
C CYS A 147 8.00 -3.40 -0.01
N ALA A 148 8.65 -3.47 1.15
CA ALA A 148 9.99 -2.90 1.32
C ALA A 148 11.04 -3.89 0.81
N ARG A 149 11.76 -3.48 -0.24
CA ARG A 149 12.88 -4.22 -0.80
C ARG A 149 14.18 -3.73 -0.22
N THR A 150 15.24 -4.52 -0.38
CA THR A 150 16.60 -4.13 0.00
C THR A 150 17.10 -2.87 -0.72
N ASP A 151 16.48 -2.53 -1.85
CA ASP A 151 16.78 -1.34 -2.66
C ASP A 151 15.73 -0.22 -2.53
N THR A 152 14.72 -0.35 -1.65
CA THR A 152 13.75 0.72 -1.41
C THR A 152 14.46 1.95 -0.82
N PRO A 153 14.45 3.11 -1.50
CA PRO A 153 15.14 4.30 -0.99
C PRO A 153 14.53 4.78 0.32
N LEU A 154 15.37 5.10 1.31
CA LEU A 154 14.93 5.70 2.58
C LEU A 154 14.10 6.99 2.35
N GLY A 155 14.39 7.70 1.26
CA GLY A 155 13.73 8.96 0.91
C GLY A 155 12.22 8.84 0.69
N ILE A 156 11.71 7.71 0.21
CA ILE A 156 10.26 7.55 -0.04
C ILE A 156 9.49 7.03 1.18
N MET A 157 10.19 6.47 2.18
CA MET A 157 9.53 5.92 3.37
C MET A 157 8.78 6.98 4.17
N GLY A 158 9.33 8.19 4.27
CA GLY A 158 8.65 9.30 4.94
C GLY A 158 7.29 9.59 4.31
N ASP A 159 7.25 9.68 2.98
CA ASP A 159 6.00 9.94 2.23
C ASP A 159 5.03 8.76 2.32
N ILE A 160 5.52 7.52 2.30
CA ILE A 160 4.68 6.32 2.47
C ILE A 160 3.88 6.38 3.77
N TYR A 161 4.51 6.71 4.90
CA TYR A 161 3.80 6.79 6.17
C TYR A 161 3.00 8.10 6.31
N ALA A 162 3.52 9.21 5.80
CA ALA A 162 2.85 10.50 5.95
C ALA A 162 1.59 10.64 5.07
N CYS A 163 1.51 9.89 3.97
CA CYS A 163 0.36 9.88 3.07
C CYS A 163 -0.56 8.65 3.24
N CYS A 164 -0.31 7.75 4.22
CA CYS A 164 -1.19 6.60 4.50
C CYS A 164 -2.59 7.08 4.95
N LEU A 165 -3.62 6.26 4.73
CA LEU A 165 -4.94 6.45 5.32
C LEU A 165 -4.87 6.24 6.84
N GLU A 166 -4.23 5.14 7.21
CA GLU A 166 -3.96 4.75 8.58
C GLU A 166 -2.68 3.94 8.62
N CYS A 167 -1.94 4.10 9.71
CA CYS A 167 -0.65 3.48 9.91
C CYS A 167 -0.74 2.53 11.12
N VAL A 168 -0.50 1.25 10.87
CA VAL A 168 -0.66 0.13 11.81
C VAL A 168 0.71 -0.43 12.17
N ALA A 169 0.92 -0.72 13.46
CA ALA A 169 2.16 -1.34 13.94
C ALA A 169 1.88 -2.68 14.62
N MET A 170 2.48 -3.76 14.10
CA MET A 170 2.43 -5.07 14.75
C MET A 170 3.63 -5.25 15.68
N ILE A 171 3.43 -4.97 16.97
CA ILE A 171 4.47 -4.92 17.99
C ILE A 171 4.48 -6.20 18.83
N ASP A 172 5.66 -6.76 19.07
CA ASP A 172 5.82 -7.79 20.12
C ASP A 172 5.84 -7.09 21.49
N CYS A 173 4.86 -7.39 22.34
CA CYS A 173 4.84 -6.88 23.71
C CYS A 173 4.51 -8.01 24.69
N ASP A 174 5.01 -7.88 25.91
CA ASP A 174 4.57 -8.72 27.01
C ASP A 174 3.06 -8.44 27.25
N PRO A 175 2.22 -9.47 27.50
CA PRO A 175 0.79 -9.29 27.73
C PRO A 175 0.45 -8.28 28.85
N SER A 176 1.38 -8.00 29.76
CA SER A 176 1.22 -7.00 30.82
C SER A 176 1.45 -5.54 30.38
N VAL A 177 1.99 -5.30 29.17
CA VAL A 177 2.35 -3.95 28.68
C VAL A 177 1.15 -3.21 28.12
N ILE A 178 0.23 -3.90 27.44
CA ILE A 178 -1.01 -3.33 26.91
C ILE A 178 -2.18 -4.03 27.61
N PRO A 179 -2.78 -3.41 28.64
CA PRO A 179 -3.84 -4.01 29.47
C PRO A 179 -5.21 -4.05 28.79
#